data_AF-A0A5E4I6B9-F1
#
_entry.id   AF-A0A5E4I6B9-F1
#
_cell.length_a   1.000
_cell.length_b   1.000
_cell.length_c   1.000
_cell.angle_alpha   90.00
_cell.angle_beta   90.00
_cell.angle_gamma   90.00
#
_symmetry.space_group_name_H-M   'P 1'
#
loop_
_entity.id
_entity.type
_entity.pdbx_description
1 polymer ?
#
loop_
_entity_poly.entity_id
_entity_poly.type
_entity_poly.pdbx_seq_one_letter_code
_entity_poly.pdbx_strand_id
1 'polypeptide(L)'
;MIQSDAMNSPKGVSPLIASVLLIAFTMAIAAILTAWISSFTTSQKEKTQVFEEKINCNYGFIENDVDFTAYNGTDPVNNGIFKTRVKNTGTIDLSIGKYQVWYNNIAVPTIWTITNPTNYSIKKQDARIITLNVSGPDVITKIKLMGYICDGVTTTVTQPLAGWGALSTYSPSDVIAATKS
;
A
#
# COMPACT_ATOMS: atom_id res chain seq x y z
N MET A 1 -25.35 15.19 81.97
CA MET A 1 -25.60 14.50 80.70
C MET A 1 -24.25 14.44 79.98
N ILE A 2 -23.51 13.34 80.12
CA ILE A 2 -22.21 13.14 79.47
C ILE A 2 -22.37 11.87 78.64
N GLN A 3 -22.35 12.06 77.32
CA GLN A 3 -22.49 11.04 76.30
C GLN A 3 -21.12 10.34 76.17
N SER A 4 -21.10 9.03 76.42
CA SER A 4 -19.91 8.20 76.23
C SER A 4 -19.82 7.77 74.77
N ASP A 5 -18.91 8.36 74.01
CA ASP A 5 -18.60 7.94 72.66
C ASP A 5 -17.88 6.58 72.68
N ALA A 6 -18.48 5.61 71.99
CA ALA A 6 -17.93 4.27 71.84
C ALA A 6 -16.68 4.31 70.91
N MET A 7 -15.51 4.02 71.48
CA MET A 7 -14.27 3.79 70.73
C MET A 7 -14.37 2.52 69.88
N ASN A 8 -14.70 2.70 68.60
CA ASN A 8 -14.59 1.66 67.57
C ASN A 8 -13.10 1.46 67.23
N SER A 9 -12.43 0.51 67.88
CA SER A 9 -11.06 0.13 67.50
C SER A 9 -11.07 -0.57 66.14
N PRO A 10 -10.27 -0.11 65.15
CA PRO A 10 -10.16 -0.81 63.88
C PRO A 10 -9.57 -2.20 64.14
N LYS A 11 -10.33 -3.25 63.83
CA LYS A 11 -9.87 -4.64 63.95
C LYS A 11 -8.67 -4.82 63.03
N GLY A 12 -7.51 -5.10 63.61
CA GLY A 12 -6.27 -5.34 62.89
C GLY A 12 -6.42 -6.52 61.93
N VAL A 13 -6.23 -6.26 60.65
CA VAL A 13 -6.22 -7.28 59.60
C VAL A 13 -5.07 -8.26 59.90
N SER A 14 -5.38 -9.56 59.95
CA SER A 14 -4.37 -10.60 60.23
C SER A 14 -3.21 -10.51 59.21
N PRO A 15 -1.95 -10.34 59.65
CA PRO A 15 -0.79 -10.19 58.77
C PRO A 15 -0.62 -11.34 57.76
N LEU A 16 -1.10 -12.53 58.12
CA LEU A 16 -1.02 -13.73 57.27
C LEU A 16 -1.95 -13.64 56.05
N ILE A 17 -3.15 -13.06 56.21
CA ILE A 17 -4.11 -12.90 55.10
C ILE A 17 -3.63 -11.82 54.13
N ALA A 18 -3.04 -10.74 54.65
CA ALA A 18 -2.51 -9.64 53.84
C ALA A 18 -1.39 -10.12 52.89
N SER A 19 -0.50 -10.99 53.37
CA SER A 19 0.59 -11.54 52.55
C SER A 19 0.08 -12.39 51.38
N VAL A 20 -0.91 -13.25 51.61
CA VAL A 20 -1.47 -14.12 50.56
C VAL A 20 -2.20 -13.29 49.49
N LEU A 21 -2.99 -12.30 49.91
CA LEU A 21 -3.67 -11.40 48.98
C LEU A 21 -2.68 -10.60 48.12
N LEU A 22 -1.55 -10.20 48.70
CA LEU A 22 -0.51 -9.48 47.97
C LEU A 22 0.14 -10.36 46.89
N ILE A 23 0.41 -11.63 47.18
CA ILE A 23 0.98 -12.57 46.18
C ILE A 23 -0.01 -12.87 45.06
N ALA A 24 -1.29 -13.09 45.37
CA ALA A 24 -2.31 -13.32 44.35
C ALA A 24 -2.49 -12.10 43.44
N PHE A 25 -2.44 -10.90 44.02
CA PHE A 25 -2.55 -9.65 43.26
C PHE A 25 -1.36 -9.41 42.33
N THR A 26 -0.13 -9.71 42.75
CA THR A 26 1.05 -9.57 41.88
C THR A 26 1.02 -10.55 40.71
N MET A 27 0.57 -11.79 40.92
CA MET A 27 0.37 -12.75 39.81
C MET A 27 -0.70 -12.28 38.82
N ALA A 28 -1.80 -11.72 39.31
CA ALA A 28 -2.86 -11.18 38.45
C ALA A 28 -2.34 -10.00 37.59
N ILE A 29 -1.59 -9.08 38.18
CA ILE A 29 -0.96 -7.98 37.43
C ILE A 29 0.03 -8.50 36.39
N ALA A 30 0.87 -9.47 36.75
CA ALA A 30 1.86 -10.04 35.84
C ALA A 30 1.22 -10.65 34.58
N ALA A 31 0.09 -11.35 34.74
CA ALA A 31 -0.65 -11.92 33.61
C ALA A 31 -1.18 -10.85 32.66
N ILE A 32 -1.75 -9.77 33.20
CA ILE A 32 -2.28 -8.63 32.41
C ILE A 32 -1.13 -7.93 31.67
N LEU A 33 -0.02 -7.65 32.35
CA LEU A 33 1.14 -7.00 31.73
C LEU A 33 1.73 -7.83 30.60
N THR A 34 1.80 -9.16 30.77
CA THR A 34 2.33 -10.07 29.74
C THR A 34 1.48 -10.03 28.47
N ALA A 35 0.15 -10.04 28.60
CA ALA A 35 -0.76 -9.94 27.45
C ALA A 35 -0.60 -8.60 26.69
N TRP A 36 -0.41 -7.51 27.44
CA TRP A 36 -0.22 -6.18 26.87
C TRP A 36 1.14 -6.05 26.15
N ILE A 37 2.22 -6.56 26.75
CA ILE A 37 3.57 -6.58 26.17
C ILE A 37 3.59 -7.40 24.87
N SER A 38 2.92 -8.55 24.85
CA SER A 38 2.83 -9.37 23.63
C SER A 38 2.13 -8.59 22.50
N SER A 39 1.00 -7.94 22.81
CA SER A 39 0.24 -7.16 21.83
C SER A 39 1.05 -5.96 21.29
N PHE A 40 1.74 -5.25 22.18
CA PHE A 40 2.64 -4.16 21.80
C PHE A 40 3.79 -4.64 20.93
N THR A 41 4.42 -5.76 21.28
CA THR A 41 5.54 -6.34 20.53
C THR A 41 5.12 -6.75 19.12
N THR A 42 3.95 -7.37 18.97
CA THR A 42 3.40 -7.74 17.65
C THR A 42 3.16 -6.49 16.80
N SER A 43 2.53 -5.46 17.37
CA SER A 43 2.27 -4.20 16.65
C SER A 43 3.56 -3.49 16.22
N GLN A 44 4.62 -3.54 17.03
CA GLN A 44 5.93 -2.98 16.66
C GLN A 44 6.63 -3.77 15.57
N LYS A 45 6.51 -5.11 15.56
CA LYS A 45 7.06 -5.97 14.51
C LYS A 45 6.43 -5.68 13.16
N GLU A 46 5.10 -5.55 13.11
CA GLU A 46 4.37 -5.22 11.87
C GLU A 46 4.83 -3.86 11.30
N LYS A 47 4.98 -2.85 12.14
CA LYS A 47 5.50 -1.54 11.71
C LYS A 47 6.93 -1.64 11.18
N THR A 48 7.79 -2.41 11.84
CA THR A 48 9.19 -2.58 11.43
C THR A 48 9.30 -3.28 10.07
N GLN A 49 8.48 -4.31 9.82
CA GLN A 49 8.45 -5.00 8.52
C GLN A 49 8.09 -4.04 7.38
N VAL A 50 7.08 -3.18 7.57
CA VAL A 50 6.72 -2.16 6.55
C VAL A 50 7.86 -1.17 6.32
N PHE A 51 8.64 -0.84 7.35
CA PHE A 51 9.80 0.05 7.20
C PHE A 51 10.94 -0.63 6.43
N GLU A 52 11.25 -1.89 6.72
CA GLU A 52 12.27 -2.66 5.98
C GLU A 52 11.91 -2.78 4.50
N GLU A 53 10.64 -3.08 4.20
CA GLU A 53 10.14 -3.12 2.82
C GLU A 53 10.27 -1.76 2.11
N LYS A 54 9.97 -0.65 2.80
CA LYS A 54 10.13 0.70 2.25
C LYS A 54 11.58 1.12 2.07
N ILE A 55 12.48 0.72 2.96
CA ILE A 55 13.92 0.97 2.79
C ILE A 55 14.44 0.24 1.56
N ASN A 56 13.98 -0.99 1.34
CA ASN A 56 14.35 -1.76 0.15
C ASN A 56 13.94 -1.04 -1.15
N CYS A 57 12.83 -0.30 -1.15
CA CYS A 57 12.39 0.47 -2.31
C CYS A 57 13.42 1.48 -2.85
N ASN A 58 14.40 1.91 -2.05
CA ASN A 58 15.49 2.76 -2.53
C ASN A 58 16.35 2.09 -3.61
N TYR A 59 16.31 0.76 -3.68
CA TYR A 59 17.00 -0.03 -4.71
C TYR A 59 16.09 -0.42 -5.89
N GLY A 60 14.84 0.05 -5.87
CA GLY A 60 13.88 -0.14 -6.95
C GLY A 60 13.94 0.99 -7.96
N PHE A 61 13.95 0.65 -9.24
CA PHE A 61 13.86 1.64 -10.32
C PHE A 61 13.00 1.08 -11.45
N ILE A 62 12.06 1.89 -11.94
CA ILE A 62 11.25 1.53 -13.11
C ILE A 62 11.43 2.57 -14.20
N GLU A 63 11.58 2.09 -15.42
CA GLU A 63 11.71 2.88 -16.62
C GLU A 63 10.60 2.51 -17.59
N ASN A 64 10.10 3.51 -18.32
CA ASN A 64 9.16 3.27 -19.40
C ASN A 64 9.90 3.11 -20.72
N ASP A 65 9.53 2.07 -21.47
CA ASP A 65 9.99 1.91 -22.84
C ASP A 65 8.99 2.55 -23.81
N VAL A 66 9.36 3.73 -24.28
CA VAL A 66 8.52 4.57 -25.13
C VAL A 66 8.21 3.94 -26.48
N ASP A 67 9.08 3.07 -27.00
CA ASP A 67 8.92 2.43 -28.32
C ASP A 67 7.78 1.40 -28.34
N PHE A 68 7.41 0.88 -27.17
CA PHE A 68 6.30 -0.07 -26.98
C PHE A 68 5.03 0.61 -26.49
N THR A 69 5.03 1.93 -26.42
CA THR A 69 3.89 2.69 -25.92
C THR A 69 2.87 2.90 -27.03
N ALA A 70 1.63 2.50 -26.76
CA ALA A 70 0.53 2.60 -27.69
C ALA A 70 -0.75 2.97 -26.95
N TYR A 71 -1.59 3.76 -27.59
CA TYR A 71 -2.87 4.22 -27.03
C TYR A 71 -3.94 4.19 -28.10
N ASN A 72 -5.14 3.77 -27.71
CA ASN A 72 -6.32 3.79 -28.58
C ASN A 72 -7.35 4.75 -27.99
N GLY A 73 -7.45 5.93 -28.59
CA GLY A 73 -8.42 6.97 -28.22
C GLY A 73 -9.52 7.16 -29.26
N THR A 74 -9.52 6.39 -30.35
CA THR A 74 -10.38 6.62 -31.53
C THR A 74 -11.26 5.42 -31.89
N ASP A 75 -10.99 4.22 -31.35
CA ASP A 75 -11.81 3.04 -31.56
C ASP A 75 -13.03 3.01 -30.62
N PRO A 76 -14.27 2.89 -31.12
CA PRO A 76 -15.48 2.83 -30.31
C PRO A 76 -15.59 1.61 -29.39
N VAL A 77 -14.86 0.52 -29.65
CA VAL A 77 -14.88 -0.72 -28.83
C VAL A 77 -13.78 -0.70 -27.76
N ASN A 78 -12.65 -0.06 -28.07
CA ASN A 78 -11.42 -0.15 -27.30
C ASN A 78 -10.91 1.23 -26.84
N ASN A 79 -11.81 2.21 -26.77
CA ASN A 79 -11.48 3.56 -26.36
C ASN A 79 -10.90 3.55 -24.93
N GLY A 80 -9.78 4.24 -24.74
CA GLY A 80 -9.17 4.38 -23.43
C GLY A 80 -8.29 3.19 -23.06
N ILE A 81 -7.68 2.48 -24.02
CA ILE A 81 -6.69 1.45 -23.70
C ILE A 81 -5.28 1.99 -23.93
N PHE A 82 -4.44 1.84 -22.92
CA PHE A 82 -3.04 2.21 -22.95
C PHE A 82 -2.17 0.97 -22.75
N LYS A 83 -1.22 0.75 -23.65
CA LYS A 83 -0.26 -0.34 -23.57
C LYS A 83 1.14 0.23 -23.53
N THR A 84 1.98 -0.33 -22.68
CA THR A 84 3.39 0.04 -22.65
C THR A 84 4.26 -1.08 -22.09
N ARG A 85 5.57 -0.99 -22.27
CA ARG A 85 6.54 -1.88 -21.62
C ARG A 85 7.23 -1.13 -20.49
N VAL A 86 7.20 -1.70 -19.29
CA VAL A 86 7.88 -1.18 -18.10
C VAL A 86 9.05 -2.08 -17.78
N LYS A 87 10.24 -1.49 -17.67
CA LYS A 87 11.48 -2.16 -17.30
C LYS A 87 11.78 -1.89 -15.83
N ASN A 88 12.11 -2.92 -15.08
CA ASN A 88 12.66 -2.78 -13.74
C ASN A 88 14.19 -2.83 -13.85
N THR A 89 14.84 -1.67 -13.85
CA THR A 89 16.30 -1.56 -13.89
C THR A 89 16.93 -1.55 -12.49
N GLY A 90 16.10 -1.67 -11.44
CA GLY A 90 16.53 -1.82 -10.06
C GLY A 90 17.05 -3.23 -9.73
N THR A 91 17.36 -3.43 -8.45
CA THR A 91 17.93 -4.71 -7.95
C THR A 91 16.92 -5.55 -7.16
N ILE A 92 15.71 -5.03 -6.92
CA ILE A 92 14.61 -5.73 -6.24
C ILE A 92 13.47 -6.00 -7.21
N ASP A 93 12.65 -6.99 -6.89
CA ASP A 93 11.38 -7.21 -7.60
C ASP A 93 10.39 -6.09 -7.26
N LEU A 94 9.65 -5.62 -8.26
CA LEU A 94 8.67 -4.55 -8.10
C LEU A 94 7.31 -5.00 -8.63
N SER A 95 6.26 -4.29 -8.25
CA SER A 95 4.91 -4.49 -8.78
C SER A 95 4.25 -3.14 -8.93
N ILE A 96 3.47 -2.93 -9.99
CA ILE A 96 2.70 -1.69 -10.16
C ILE A 96 1.41 -1.82 -9.34
N GLY A 97 1.12 -0.83 -8.49
CA GLY A 97 -0.07 -0.82 -7.65
C GLY A 97 -1.13 0.18 -8.09
N LYS A 98 -0.68 1.30 -8.63
CA LYS A 98 -1.54 2.43 -8.99
C LYS A 98 -1.05 3.08 -10.26
N TYR A 99 -1.96 3.72 -10.97
CA TYR A 99 -1.61 4.64 -12.03
C TYR A 99 -2.49 5.89 -11.98
N GLN A 100 -1.92 6.99 -12.43
CA GLN A 100 -2.56 8.30 -12.47
C GLN A 100 -2.64 8.74 -13.91
N VAL A 101 -3.81 9.20 -14.34
CA VAL A 101 -4.08 9.64 -15.71
C VAL A 101 -4.51 11.10 -15.67
N TRP A 102 -3.84 11.94 -16.44
CA TRP A 102 -4.22 13.32 -16.68
C TRP A 102 -4.87 13.45 -18.05
N TYR A 103 -5.98 14.18 -18.08
CA TYR A 103 -6.73 14.49 -19.29
C TYR A 103 -6.69 16.00 -19.54
N ASN A 104 -6.62 16.43 -20.81
CA ASN A 104 -6.68 17.83 -21.23
C ASN A 104 -5.77 18.81 -20.44
N ASN A 105 -4.62 18.33 -19.94
CA ASN A 105 -3.71 19.12 -19.09
C ASN A 105 -4.35 19.68 -17.81
N ILE A 106 -5.43 19.08 -17.32
CA ILE A 106 -6.00 19.40 -16.00
C ILE A 106 -4.94 19.08 -14.93
N ALA A 107 -4.86 19.85 -13.84
CA ALA A 107 -3.83 19.65 -12.81
C ALA A 107 -4.03 18.35 -11.99
N VAL A 108 -5.29 17.95 -11.81
CA VAL A 108 -5.68 16.81 -10.97
C VAL A 108 -5.80 15.54 -11.81
N PRO A 109 -5.03 14.47 -11.51
CA PRO A 109 -5.18 13.20 -12.19
C PRO A 109 -6.41 12.43 -11.70
N THR A 110 -6.97 11.61 -12.59
CA THR A 110 -7.78 10.46 -12.18
C THR A 110 -6.86 9.35 -11.67
N ILE A 111 -7.19 8.76 -10.53
CA ILE A 111 -6.39 7.70 -9.91
C ILE A 111 -7.06 6.36 -10.14
N TRP A 112 -6.26 5.37 -10.49
CA TRP A 112 -6.68 3.98 -10.66
C TRP A 112 -5.82 3.08 -9.79
N THR A 113 -6.47 2.14 -9.10
CA THR A 113 -5.83 1.16 -8.22
C THR A 113 -5.97 -0.23 -8.80
N ILE A 114 -4.85 -0.94 -8.98
CA ILE A 114 -4.83 -2.28 -9.58
C ILE A 114 -5.39 -3.32 -8.60
N THR A 115 -6.34 -4.13 -9.07
CA THR A 115 -6.89 -5.27 -8.36
C THR A 115 -5.91 -6.44 -8.51
N ASN A 116 -5.15 -6.77 -7.45
CA ASN A 116 -4.09 -7.80 -7.41
C ASN A 116 -2.76 -7.39 -8.07
N PRO A 117 -2.05 -6.40 -7.51
CA PRO A 117 -0.81 -5.88 -8.08
C PRO A 117 0.34 -6.90 -8.12
N THR A 118 0.34 -7.89 -7.22
CA THR A 118 1.35 -8.96 -7.15
C THR A 118 1.39 -9.84 -8.40
N ASN A 119 0.24 -10.01 -9.07
CA ASN A 119 0.16 -10.73 -10.36
C ASN A 119 0.92 -10.01 -11.48
N TYR A 120 1.17 -8.71 -11.29
CA TYR A 120 1.86 -7.82 -12.22
C TYR A 120 3.26 -7.46 -11.73
N SER A 121 3.90 -8.37 -10.99
CA SER A 121 5.29 -8.23 -10.61
C SER A 121 6.22 -8.19 -11.82
N ILE A 122 7.23 -7.33 -11.74
CA ILE A 122 8.31 -7.12 -12.68
C ILE A 122 9.59 -7.50 -11.94
N LYS A 123 10.18 -8.63 -12.33
CA LYS A 123 11.40 -9.13 -11.73
C LYS A 123 12.53 -8.11 -11.90
N LYS A 124 13.48 -8.12 -10.96
CA LYS A 124 14.69 -7.30 -11.09
C LYS A 124 15.36 -7.53 -12.45
N GLN A 125 15.83 -6.46 -13.09
CA GLN A 125 16.48 -6.50 -14.40
C GLN A 125 15.61 -7.09 -15.53
N ASP A 126 14.28 -7.09 -15.37
CA ASP A 126 13.34 -7.63 -16.34
C ASP A 126 12.35 -6.56 -16.82
N ALA A 127 11.60 -6.87 -17.89
CA ALA A 127 10.62 -6.00 -18.49
C ALA A 127 9.27 -6.70 -18.61
N ARG A 128 8.20 -5.93 -18.41
CA ARG A 128 6.84 -6.45 -18.56
C ARG A 128 5.97 -5.51 -19.36
N ILE A 129 5.15 -6.08 -20.24
CA ILE A 129 4.11 -5.35 -20.95
C ILE A 129 2.91 -5.20 -20.03
N ILE A 130 2.40 -3.98 -19.95
CA ILE A 130 1.27 -3.59 -19.12
C ILE A 130 0.23 -2.97 -20.06
N THR A 131 -0.99 -3.47 -19.97
CA THR A 131 -2.15 -2.93 -20.68
C THR A 131 -3.14 -2.42 -19.64
N LEU A 132 -3.49 -1.15 -19.71
CA LEU A 132 -4.31 -0.45 -18.73
C LEU A 132 -5.57 0.10 -19.37
N ASN A 133 -6.66 0.07 -18.59
CA ASN A 133 -7.84 0.85 -18.90
C ASN A 133 -7.66 2.28 -18.35
N VAL A 134 -7.57 3.23 -19.26
CA VAL A 134 -7.43 4.66 -19.03
C VAL A 134 -8.61 5.41 -19.66
N SER A 135 -9.78 4.76 -19.74
CA SER A 135 -11.00 5.38 -20.26
C SER A 135 -11.36 6.63 -19.46
N GLY A 136 -11.66 7.68 -20.22
CA GLY A 136 -11.99 8.99 -19.71
C GLY A 136 -12.76 9.83 -20.73
N PRO A 137 -13.26 10.99 -20.31
CA PRO A 137 -14.08 11.85 -21.16
C PRO A 137 -13.30 12.52 -22.30
N ASP A 138 -11.97 12.47 -22.25
CA ASP A 138 -11.10 13.46 -22.89
C ASP A 138 -9.75 12.84 -23.33
N VAL A 139 -8.92 13.65 -24.01
CA VAL A 139 -7.61 13.23 -24.50
C VAL A 139 -6.62 13.08 -23.35
N ILE A 140 -5.95 11.94 -23.27
CA ILE A 140 -4.91 11.66 -22.28
C ILE A 140 -3.65 12.46 -22.61
N THR A 141 -3.14 13.21 -21.64
CA THR A 141 -1.91 13.98 -21.80
C THR A 141 -0.74 13.37 -21.05
N LYS A 142 -1.01 12.66 -19.95
CA LYS A 142 0.03 12.06 -19.11
C LYS A 142 -0.50 10.84 -18.36
N ILE A 143 0.33 9.81 -18.26
CA ILE A 143 0.11 8.63 -17.41
C ILE A 143 1.33 8.48 -16.50
N LYS A 144 1.10 8.31 -15.20
CA LYS A 144 2.15 7.99 -14.22
C LYS A 144 1.86 6.63 -13.62
N LEU A 145 2.82 5.72 -13.70
CA LEU A 145 2.76 4.40 -13.07
C LEU A 145 3.49 4.46 -11.73
N MET A 146 2.93 3.82 -10.70
CA MET A 146 3.45 3.84 -9.34
C MET A 146 3.60 2.41 -8.80
N GLY A 147 4.71 2.14 -8.12
CA GLY A 147 4.91 0.89 -7.41
C GLY A 147 3.84 0.65 -6.33
N TYR A 148 3.52 -0.62 -6.06
CA TYR A 148 2.49 -0.99 -5.07
C TYR A 148 2.94 -0.76 -3.63
N ILE A 149 4.06 -1.37 -3.24
CA ILE A 149 4.69 -1.16 -1.94
C ILE A 149 5.63 0.06 -2.01
N CYS A 150 6.26 0.24 -3.17
CA CYS A 150 7.20 1.31 -3.47
C CYS A 150 6.52 2.48 -4.18
N ASP A 151 5.61 3.19 -3.50
CA ASP A 151 4.87 4.34 -4.09
C ASP A 151 5.81 5.45 -4.63
N GLY A 152 7.05 5.55 -4.11
CA GLY A 152 8.06 6.49 -4.59
C GLY A 152 8.75 6.09 -5.90
N VAL A 153 8.70 4.80 -6.26
CA VAL A 153 9.24 4.28 -7.52
C VAL A 153 8.18 4.47 -8.60
N THR A 154 8.40 5.45 -9.47
CA THR A 154 7.41 5.87 -10.46
C THR A 154 8.04 6.09 -11.82
N THR A 155 7.27 5.85 -12.86
CA THR A 155 7.62 6.26 -14.23
C THR A 155 6.46 7.03 -14.83
N THR A 156 6.78 7.99 -15.69
CA THR A 156 5.79 8.88 -16.31
C THR A 156 5.91 8.80 -17.82
N VAL A 157 4.76 8.75 -18.47
CA VAL A 157 4.59 8.80 -19.92
C VAL A 157 3.74 10.02 -20.24
N THR A 158 4.32 11.02 -20.90
CA THR A 158 3.63 12.23 -21.37
C THR A 158 3.43 12.17 -22.88
N GLN A 159 2.28 12.62 -23.38
CA GLN A 159 2.14 12.99 -24.79
C GLN A 159 2.98 14.23 -25.11
N PRO A 160 3.49 14.42 -26.35
CA PRO A 160 3.41 13.56 -27.52
C PRO A 160 4.82 13.17 -28.00
N LEU A 161 5.27 11.93 -27.78
CA LEU A 161 6.34 11.41 -28.61
C LEU A 161 5.68 10.91 -29.90
N ALA A 162 6.28 11.21 -31.05
CA ALA A 162 5.88 10.80 -32.39
C ALA A 162 5.80 9.27 -32.62
N GLY A 163 5.63 8.49 -31.55
CA GLY A 163 5.68 7.04 -31.48
C GLY A 163 4.70 6.42 -30.48
N TRP A 164 3.63 7.11 -30.07
CA TRP A 164 2.46 6.35 -29.58
C TRP A 164 1.92 5.58 -30.78
N GLY A 165 2.32 4.31 -30.87
CA GLY A 165 1.87 3.43 -31.94
C GLY A 165 0.34 3.31 -31.90
N ALA A 166 -0.26 3.13 -33.07
CA ALA A 166 -1.63 2.63 -33.10
C ALA A 166 -1.64 1.23 -32.46
N LEU A 167 -2.55 0.99 -31.52
CA LEU A 167 -2.76 -0.34 -30.95
C LEU A 167 -3.26 -1.27 -32.07
N SER A 168 -2.39 -2.14 -32.59
CA SER A 168 -2.72 -2.98 -33.75
C SER A 168 -3.53 -4.23 -33.39
N THR A 169 -3.50 -4.67 -32.12
CA THR A 169 -4.37 -5.71 -31.52
C THR A 169 -4.06 -5.83 -30.01
N TYR A 170 -5.06 -6.09 -29.18
CA TYR A 170 -4.87 -6.54 -27.80
C TYR A 170 -5.99 -7.51 -27.40
N SER A 171 -5.70 -8.42 -26.46
CA SER A 171 -6.75 -9.25 -25.87
C SER A 171 -7.34 -8.52 -24.66
N PRO A 172 -8.67 -8.47 -24.48
CA PRO A 172 -9.29 -7.93 -23.26
C PRO A 172 -8.78 -8.59 -21.97
N SER A 173 -8.33 -9.85 -22.04
CA SER A 173 -7.70 -10.56 -20.92
C SER A 173 -6.36 -9.96 -20.47
N ASP A 174 -5.71 -9.19 -21.34
CA ASP A 174 -4.41 -8.58 -21.05
C ASP A 174 -4.57 -7.26 -20.28
N VAL A 175 -5.79 -6.71 -20.25
CA VAL A 175 -6.09 -5.47 -19.54
C VAL A 175 -6.08 -5.74 -18.05
N ILE A 176 -5.21 -5.04 -17.34
CA ILE A 176 -5.10 -5.13 -15.90
C ILE A 176 -6.38 -4.61 -15.26
N ALA A 177 -7.00 -5.46 -14.45
CA ALA A 177 -8.14 -5.07 -13.63
C ALA A 177 -7.73 -3.95 -12.66
N ALA A 178 -8.44 -2.83 -12.71
CA ALA A 178 -8.21 -1.69 -11.85
C ALA A 178 -9.53 -0.97 -11.52
N THR A 179 -9.60 -0.38 -10.33
CA THR A 179 -10.74 0.41 -9.87
C THR A 179 -10.39 1.89 -9.91
N LYS A 180 -11.27 2.67 -10.53
CA LYS A 180 -11.20 4.14 -10.57
C LYS A 180 -11.66 4.71 -9.22
N SER A 181 -10.86 5.61 -8.64
CA SER A 181 -11.16 6.36 -7.41
C SER A 181 -11.31 7.84 -7.68
#